data_AF-A0A960CL83-F1
#
_entry.id   AF-A0A960CL83-F1
#
_cell.length_a   1.000
_cell.length_b   1.000
_cell.length_c   1.000
_cell.angle_alpha   90.00
_cell.angle_beta   90.00
_cell.angle_gamma   90.00
#
_symmetry.space_group_name_H-M   'P 1'
#
loop_
_entity.id
_entity.type
_entity.pdbx_description
1 polymer ?
#
loop_
_entity_poly.entity_id
_entity_poly.type
_entity_poly.pdbx_seq_one_letter_code
_entity_poly.pdbx_strand_id
1 'polypeptide(L)'
;MPVRTALRAGVVAPTLPVPKAIERPEYAWKATVQEGSEPWVQTPEVIEKMRVAGRIAAGALAEAGKAVAPGVTTDELDRIAHEYMVDHGAYPSTL
;
A
#
# COMPACT_ATOMS: atom_id res chain seq x y z
N MET A 1 -20.15 7.62 -25.37
CA MET A 1 -20.84 6.92 -24.26
C MET A 1 -20.96 7.86 -23.08
N PRO A 2 -22.11 7.96 -22.39
CA PRO A 2 -22.18 8.75 -21.18
C PRO A 2 -21.25 8.16 -20.11
N VAL A 3 -20.56 9.04 -19.38
CA VAL A 3 -19.71 8.66 -18.24
C VAL A 3 -20.52 8.72 -16.95
N ARG A 4 -20.03 8.08 -15.88
CA ARG A 4 -20.69 8.08 -14.58
C ARG A 4 -20.89 9.49 -14.01
N THR A 5 -21.88 9.66 -13.15
CA THR A 5 -22.09 10.87 -12.34
C THR A 5 -21.10 10.92 -11.16
N ALA A 6 -21.23 11.94 -10.30
CA ALA A 6 -20.41 12.09 -9.10
C ALA A 6 -20.44 10.86 -8.17
N LEU A 7 -19.28 10.58 -7.55
CA LEU A 7 -19.08 9.49 -6.58
C LEU A 7 -19.76 9.78 -5.23
N ARG A 8 -19.96 8.73 -4.44
CA ARG A 8 -20.33 8.78 -3.02
C ARG A 8 -19.42 7.85 -2.22
N ALA A 9 -19.18 8.18 -0.96
CA ALA A 9 -18.44 7.30 -0.05
C ALA A 9 -19.20 5.97 0.15
N GLY A 10 -18.46 4.87 0.15
CA GLY A 10 -18.98 3.53 0.44
C GLY A 10 -18.81 3.12 1.90
N VAL A 11 -19.06 1.85 2.17
CA VAL A 11 -18.74 1.20 3.46
C VAL A 11 -17.33 0.63 3.36
N VAL A 12 -16.52 0.84 4.40
CA VAL A 12 -15.15 0.30 4.48
C VAL A 12 -15.20 -1.08 5.14
N ALA A 13 -14.51 -2.06 4.56
CA ALA A 13 -14.39 -3.39 5.14
C ALA A 13 -13.60 -3.36 6.47
N PRO A 14 -13.67 -4.43 7.29
CA PRO A 14 -12.80 -4.56 8.45
C PRO A 14 -11.31 -4.48 8.08
N THR A 15 -10.50 -3.93 8.98
CA THR A 15 -9.04 -3.83 8.81
C THR A 15 -8.41 -5.18 8.49
N LEU A 16 -7.60 -5.21 7.44
CA LEU A 16 -6.86 -6.41 7.04
C LEU A 16 -5.66 -6.67 7.97
N PRO A 17 -5.39 -7.94 8.34
CA PRO A 17 -4.32 -8.27 9.26
C PRO A 17 -2.94 -8.21 8.59
N VAL A 18 -1.90 -7.91 9.36
CA VAL A 18 -0.50 -8.03 8.96
C VAL A 18 0.24 -8.94 9.94
N PRO A 19 0.93 -10.00 9.47
CA PRO A 19 1.74 -10.88 10.31
C PRO A 19 2.67 -10.12 11.28
N LYS A 20 2.83 -10.64 12.49
CA LYS A 20 3.70 -10.02 13.51
C LYS A 20 5.19 -10.00 13.12
N ALA A 21 5.60 -10.91 12.24
CA ALA A 21 6.98 -11.00 11.75
C ALA A 21 7.35 -9.86 10.77
N ILE A 22 6.35 -9.19 10.18
CA ILE A 22 6.59 -8.04 9.31
C ILE A 22 6.80 -6.81 10.19
N GLU A 23 7.97 -6.19 10.01
CA GLU A 23 8.33 -4.95 10.70
C GLU A 23 7.33 -3.84 10.35
N ARG A 24 6.85 -3.14 11.37
CA ARG A 24 5.92 -2.02 11.22
C ARG A 24 6.70 -0.72 11.18
N PRO A 25 6.29 0.24 10.35
CA PRO A 25 6.80 1.59 10.46
C PRO A 25 6.46 2.15 11.85
N GLU A 26 7.26 3.10 12.33
CA GLU A 26 7.11 3.61 13.68
C GLU A 26 5.75 4.27 13.92
N TYR A 27 5.12 4.81 12.86
CA TYR A 27 3.84 5.49 12.92
C TYR A 27 2.63 4.56 12.93
N ALA A 28 2.79 3.24 12.74
CA ALA A 28 1.67 2.33 12.70
C ALA A 28 0.82 2.47 13.98
N TRP A 29 -0.46 2.78 13.82
CA TRP A 29 -1.42 3.01 14.91
C TRP A 29 -1.14 4.23 15.80
N LYS A 30 -0.36 5.20 15.31
CA LYS A 30 -0.15 6.50 15.95
C LYS A 30 -0.87 7.62 15.18
N ALA A 31 -1.20 8.70 15.87
CA ALA A 31 -1.84 9.88 15.26
C ALA A 31 -0.85 10.77 14.48
N THR A 32 0.45 10.60 14.72
CA THR A 32 1.52 11.41 14.11
C THR A 32 2.70 10.52 13.75
N VAL A 33 3.48 10.97 12.79
CA VAL A 33 4.70 10.32 12.29
C VAL A 33 5.94 11.16 12.60
N GLN A 34 7.07 10.51 12.82
CA GLN A 34 8.39 11.13 12.96
C GLN A 34 9.10 11.15 11.60
N GLU A 35 8.70 12.09 10.74
CA GLU A 35 9.32 12.32 9.42
C GLU A 35 9.30 13.82 9.07
N GLY A 36 10.07 14.20 8.05
CA GLY A 36 10.12 15.56 7.50
C GLY A 36 11.39 16.34 7.85
N SER A 37 12.32 15.73 8.58
CA SER A 37 13.59 16.34 9.00
C SER A 37 14.83 15.61 8.47
N GLU A 38 14.64 14.61 7.62
CA GLU A 38 15.68 13.69 7.19
C GLU A 38 16.46 14.26 5.98
N PRO A 39 17.75 13.90 5.81
CA PRO A 39 18.52 14.31 4.63
C PRO A 39 17.87 13.84 3.33
N TRP A 40 17.90 14.68 2.28
CA TRP A 40 17.31 14.32 0.98
C TRP A 40 18.19 13.37 0.17
N VAL A 41 19.52 13.46 0.31
CA VAL A 41 20.45 12.55 -0.34
C VAL A 41 20.62 11.30 0.52
N GLN A 42 20.23 10.16 -0.04
CA GLN A 42 20.28 8.87 0.65
C GLN A 42 21.64 8.18 0.47
N THR A 43 22.04 7.37 1.43
CA THR A 43 23.24 6.54 1.30
C THR A 43 23.03 5.41 0.31
N PRO A 44 24.10 4.84 -0.29
CA PRO A 44 23.98 3.71 -1.21
C PRO A 44 23.20 2.51 -0.63
N GLU A 45 23.35 2.23 0.66
CA GLU A 45 22.68 1.13 1.36
C GLU A 45 21.16 1.36 1.45
N VAL A 46 20.75 2.60 1.74
CA VAL A 46 19.33 2.99 1.75
C VAL A 46 18.76 2.88 0.34
N ILE A 47 19.49 3.36 -0.68
CA ILE A 47 19.07 3.27 -2.08
C ILE A 47 18.84 1.81 -2.49
N GLU A 48 19.69 0.87 -2.09
CA GLU A 48 19.48 -0.54 -2.42
C GLU A 48 18.22 -1.11 -1.77
N LYS A 49 17.96 -0.76 -0.50
CA LYS A 49 16.71 -1.12 0.18
C LYS A 49 15.49 -0.50 -0.51
N MET A 50 15.59 0.75 -0.96
CA MET A 50 14.52 1.42 -1.73
C MET A 50 14.22 0.70 -3.04
N ARG A 51 15.23 0.14 -3.74
CA ARG A 51 14.98 -0.66 -4.96
C ARG A 51 14.17 -1.92 -4.66
N VAL A 52 14.43 -2.59 -3.53
CA VAL A 52 13.63 -3.75 -3.09
C VAL A 52 12.20 -3.33 -2.80
N ALA A 53 12.01 -2.31 -1.95
CA ALA A 53 10.68 -1.80 -1.60
C ALA A 53 9.89 -1.33 -2.83
N GLY A 54 10.55 -0.60 -3.74
CA GLY A 54 9.95 -0.12 -4.99
C GLY A 54 9.53 -1.25 -5.93
N ARG A 55 10.30 -2.34 -6.04
CA ARG A 55 9.89 -3.52 -6.83
C ARG A 55 8.66 -4.20 -6.26
N ILE A 56 8.57 -4.32 -4.93
CA ILE A 56 7.39 -4.92 -4.27
C ILE A 56 6.17 -4.03 -4.49
N ALA A 57 6.28 -2.72 -4.25
CA ALA A 57 5.20 -1.76 -4.47
C ALA A 57 4.73 -1.74 -5.93
N ALA A 58 5.66 -1.78 -6.89
CA ALA A 58 5.32 -1.87 -8.31
C ALA A 58 4.58 -3.17 -8.66
N GLY A 59 4.94 -4.29 -8.03
CA GLY A 59 4.24 -5.56 -8.16
C GLY A 59 2.80 -5.49 -7.62
N ALA A 60 2.62 -4.97 -6.41
CA ALA A 60 1.28 -4.76 -5.82
C ALA A 60 0.40 -3.88 -6.70
N LEU A 61 0.96 -2.76 -7.21
CA LEU A 61 0.28 -1.87 -8.15
C LEU A 61 -0.11 -2.60 -9.44
N ALA A 62 0.78 -3.42 -9.99
CA ALA A 62 0.51 -4.17 -11.22
C ALA A 62 -0.57 -5.24 -11.02
N GLU A 63 -0.54 -6.01 -9.93
CA GLU A 63 -1.55 -7.03 -9.65
C GLU A 63 -2.94 -6.42 -9.40
N ALA A 64 -3.02 -5.36 -8.58
CA ALA A 64 -4.27 -4.63 -8.41
C ALA A 64 -4.75 -4.03 -9.74
N GLY A 65 -3.85 -3.47 -10.54
CA GLY A 65 -4.15 -2.93 -11.86
C GLY A 65 -4.74 -3.95 -12.84
N LYS A 66 -4.27 -5.20 -12.83
CA LYS A 66 -4.82 -6.29 -13.67
C LYS A 66 -6.26 -6.65 -13.32
N ALA A 67 -6.67 -6.44 -12.06
CA ALA A 67 -8.03 -6.71 -11.60
C ALA A 67 -9.02 -5.57 -11.90
N VAL A 68 -8.56 -4.42 -12.41
CA VAL A 68 -9.44 -3.29 -12.72
C VAL A 68 -10.39 -3.65 -13.87
N ALA A 69 -11.67 -3.84 -13.52
CA ALA A 69 -12.74 -4.14 -14.48
C ALA A 69 -14.09 -3.60 -13.98
N PRO A 70 -15.07 -3.36 -14.87
CA PRO A 70 -16.44 -3.02 -14.46
C PRO A 70 -17.00 -4.07 -13.50
N GLY A 71 -17.57 -3.60 -12.37
CA GLY A 71 -18.10 -4.47 -11.32
C GLY A 71 -17.13 -4.74 -10.17
N VAL A 72 -15.83 -4.48 -10.35
CA VAL A 72 -14.83 -4.61 -9.28
C VAL A 72 -14.87 -3.39 -8.37
N THR A 73 -14.85 -3.65 -7.07
CA THR A 73 -14.87 -2.64 -6.01
C THR A 73 -13.46 -2.18 -5.66
N THR A 74 -13.33 -0.97 -5.09
CA THR A 74 -12.03 -0.49 -4.60
C THR A 74 -11.49 -1.30 -3.44
N ASP A 75 -12.37 -1.93 -2.65
CA ASP A 75 -12.02 -2.81 -1.53
C ASP A 75 -11.37 -4.12 -2.03
N GLU A 76 -11.85 -4.69 -3.14
CA GLU A 76 -11.21 -5.83 -3.78
C GLU A 76 -9.80 -5.50 -4.30
N LEU A 77 -9.62 -4.29 -4.85
CA LEU A 77 -8.30 -3.82 -5.30
C LEU A 77 -7.34 -3.61 -4.12
N ASP A 78 -7.82 -3.02 -3.04
CA ASP A 78 -7.07 -2.84 -1.80
C ASP A 78 -6.61 -4.18 -1.22
N ARG A 79 -7.51 -5.16 -1.15
CA ARG A 79 -7.19 -6.51 -0.68
C ARG A 79 -6.09 -7.18 -1.52
N ILE A 80 -6.13 -7.05 -2.85
CA ILE A 80 -5.09 -7.59 -3.74
C ILE A 80 -3.74 -6.92 -3.46
N ALA A 81 -3.71 -5.60 -3.31
CA ALA A 81 -2.48 -4.87 -3.01
C ALA A 81 -1.93 -5.25 -1.61
N HIS A 82 -2.80 -5.33 -0.60
CA HIS A 82 -2.45 -5.71 0.76
C HIS A 82 -1.87 -7.12 0.83
N GLU A 83 -2.57 -8.11 0.27
CA GLU A 83 -2.13 -9.51 0.22
C GLU A 83 -0.78 -9.62 -0.48
N TYR A 84 -0.60 -8.96 -1.64
CA TYR A 84 0.67 -8.97 -2.35
C TYR A 84 1.81 -8.42 -1.49
N MET A 85 1.62 -7.26 -0.83
CA MET A 85 2.68 -6.68 0.00
C MET A 85 3.02 -7.58 1.19
N VAL A 86 2.01 -8.14 1.86
CA VAL A 86 2.19 -9.04 3.01
C VAL A 86 2.91 -10.34 2.61
N ASP A 87 2.55 -10.93 1.47
CA ASP A 87 3.19 -12.15 0.95
C ASP A 87 4.67 -11.93 0.60
N HIS A 88 5.06 -10.69 0.31
CA HIS A 88 6.43 -10.27 0.06
C HIS A 88 7.13 -9.73 1.32
N GLY A 89 6.52 -9.88 2.50
CA GLY A 89 7.09 -9.45 3.78
C GLY A 89 7.15 -7.93 3.97
N ALA A 90 6.33 -7.17 3.23
CA ALA A 90 6.25 -5.72 3.33
C ALA A 90 4.99 -5.26 4.08
N TYR A 91 5.12 -4.15 4.81
CA TYR A 91 3.99 -3.48 5.45
C TYR A 91 3.34 -2.47 4.48
N PRO A 92 2.02 -2.51 4.24
CA PRO A 92 1.31 -1.46 3.50
C PRO A 92 1.29 -0.15 4.29
N SER A 93 2.08 0.84 3.87
CA SER A 93 2.33 2.08 4.63
C SER A 93 1.09 2.88 5.02
N THR A 94 -0.01 2.76 4.28
CA THR A 94 -1.25 3.52 4.52
C THR A 94 -2.23 2.83 5.47
N LEU A 95 -1.87 1.66 6.00
CA LEU A 95 -2.66 0.90 6.99
C LEU A 95 -2.47 1.46 8.41
#